data_AF-A0A0P9V0Z7-F1
#
_entry.id   AF-A0A0P9V0Z7-F1
#
_cell.length_a   1.000
_cell.length_b   1.000
_cell.length_c   1.000
_cell.angle_alpha   90.00
_cell.angle_beta   90.00
_cell.angle_gamma   90.00
#
_symmetry.space_group_name_H-M   'P 1'
#
loop_
_entity.id
_entity.type
_entity.pdbx_description
1 polymer ?
#
loop_
_entity_poly.entity_id
_entity_poly.type
_entity_poly.pdbx_seq_one_letter_code
_entity_poly.pdbx_strand_id
1 'polypeptide(L)'
;MAQVTLKGGPVQVNGKLPEVGSKAPAFTLVGEGLADKTLADFAGKRKVLNIFPSVDTPTCATSVRKFNAQANELGNAVVLCISADLPFAQARFCGSEGLENVKNLSSFRAADFSEHYGVAIADGPLKGLTARAVVVLDENDKVLHSELVTEIANEPDYDAALAVLKEALQ
;
A
#
# COMPACT_ATOMS: atom_id res chain seq x y z
N MET A 1 11.62 13.02 -5.94
CA MET A 1 10.54 13.13 -6.95
C MET A 1 10.77 12.05 -7.97
N ALA A 2 9.75 11.24 -8.22
CA ALA A 2 9.71 10.24 -9.26
C ALA A 2 8.70 10.67 -10.33
N GLN A 3 8.79 10.07 -11.51
CA GLN A 3 7.80 10.27 -12.56
C GLN A 3 7.24 8.90 -12.96
N VAL A 4 5.92 8.78 -12.95
CA VAL A 4 5.16 7.63 -13.44
C VAL A 4 4.30 8.06 -14.63
N THR A 5 3.55 7.14 -15.22
CA THR A 5 2.57 7.45 -16.26
C THR A 5 1.15 7.10 -15.83
N LEU A 6 0.19 7.81 -16.42
CA LEU A 6 -1.23 7.47 -16.42
C LEU A 6 -1.70 7.42 -17.87
N LYS A 7 -1.98 6.21 -18.38
CA LYS A 7 -2.32 5.96 -19.79
C LYS A 7 -1.28 6.56 -20.75
N GLY A 8 0.01 6.44 -20.38
CA GLY A 8 1.14 6.99 -21.14
C GLY A 8 1.41 8.50 -20.96
N GLY A 9 0.53 9.25 -20.28
CA GLY A 9 0.79 10.65 -19.92
C GLY A 9 1.66 10.75 -18.66
N PRO A 10 2.67 11.64 -18.60
CA PRO A 10 3.54 11.76 -17.43
C PRO A 10 2.78 12.30 -16.21
N VAL A 11 3.09 11.77 -15.03
CA VAL A 11 2.54 12.19 -13.74
C VAL A 11 3.68 12.30 -12.74
N GLN A 12 3.78 13.44 -12.07
CA GLN A 12 4.81 13.68 -11.06
C GLN A 12 4.40 13.10 -9.71
N VAL A 13 5.35 12.45 -9.03
CA VAL A 13 5.15 11.85 -7.71
C VAL A 13 6.17 12.44 -6.73
N ASN A 14 5.66 13.11 -5.70
CA ASN A 14 6.47 13.75 -4.67
C ASN A 14 6.96 12.75 -3.62
N GLY A 15 8.11 13.08 -3.02
CA GLY A 15 8.81 12.24 -2.04
C GLY A 15 9.76 11.22 -2.67
N LYS A 16 10.12 10.20 -1.87
CA LYS A 16 10.99 9.08 -2.23
C LYS A 16 10.47 7.81 -1.57
N LEU A 17 10.16 6.79 -2.37
CA LEU A 17 9.72 5.50 -1.86
C LEU A 17 10.84 4.86 -1.01
N PRO A 18 10.55 4.27 0.16
CA PRO A 18 11.56 3.66 1.01
C PRO A 18 12.39 2.61 0.26
N GLU A 19 13.70 2.62 0.43
CA GLU A 19 14.61 1.72 -0.30
C GLU A 19 14.79 0.39 0.46
N VAL A 20 15.02 -0.70 -0.27
CA VAL A 20 15.33 -2.00 0.35
C VAL A 20 16.51 -1.86 1.31
N GLY A 21 16.33 -2.37 2.53
CA GLY A 21 17.30 -2.29 3.60
C GLY A 21 17.11 -1.12 4.56
N SER A 22 16.34 -0.08 4.19
CA SER A 22 16.07 1.05 5.07
C SER A 22 15.00 0.72 6.12
N LYS A 23 14.94 1.49 7.20
CA LYS A 23 13.79 1.48 8.12
C LYS A 23 12.63 2.24 7.47
N ALA A 24 11.42 1.68 7.52
CA ALA A 24 10.23 2.34 7.01
C ALA A 24 9.84 3.56 7.88
N PRO A 25 9.39 4.67 7.28
CA PRO A 25 8.87 5.81 8.04
C PRO A 25 7.65 5.40 8.88
N ALA A 26 7.57 5.90 10.11
CA ALA A 26 6.36 5.76 10.90
C ALA A 26 5.20 6.51 10.21
N PHE A 27 3.98 6.00 10.39
CA PHE A 27 2.76 6.66 9.93
C PHE A 27 1.65 6.49 10.96
N THR A 28 0.66 7.37 10.84
CA THR A 28 -0.66 7.25 11.46
C THR A 28 -1.69 7.42 10.35
N LEU A 29 -2.52 6.41 10.12
CA LEU A 29 -3.59 6.40 9.12
C LEU A 29 -4.93 6.15 9.80
N VAL A 30 -6.04 6.26 9.07
CA VAL A 30 -7.38 6.03 9.62
C VAL A 30 -7.87 4.64 9.26
N GLY A 31 -8.09 3.79 10.26
CA GLY A 31 -8.64 2.45 10.08
C GLY A 31 -10.16 2.37 10.26
N GLU A 32 -10.61 1.15 10.56
CA GLU A 32 -12.02 0.85 10.86
C GLU A 32 -12.55 1.67 12.05
N GLY A 33 -13.84 2.01 12.00
CA GLY A 33 -14.48 2.80 13.06
C GLY A 33 -13.92 4.22 13.18
N LEU A 34 -13.20 4.72 12.16
CA LEU A 34 -12.49 5.99 12.15
C LEU A 34 -11.36 6.10 13.18
N ALA A 35 -10.90 4.97 13.72
CA ALA A 35 -9.80 4.93 14.67
C ALA A 35 -8.46 5.23 13.99
N ASP A 36 -7.55 5.88 14.71
CA ASP A 36 -6.19 6.04 14.24
C ASP A 36 -5.44 4.70 14.35
N LYS A 37 -4.63 4.41 13.33
CA LYS A 37 -3.81 3.21 13.22
C LYS A 37 -2.40 3.57 12.85
N THR A 38 -1.44 3.11 13.64
CA THR A 38 -0.02 3.37 13.45
C THR A 38 0.69 2.17 12.85
N LEU A 39 1.87 2.38 12.28
CA LEU A 39 2.75 1.27 11.88
C LEU A 39 3.08 0.35 13.08
N ALA A 40 3.23 0.93 14.28
CA ALA A 40 3.56 0.21 15.50
C ALA A 40 2.44 -0.75 15.98
N ASP A 41 1.19 -0.50 15.59
CA ASP A 41 0.06 -1.40 15.88
C ASP A 41 0.23 -2.79 15.22
N PHE A 42 1.14 -2.90 14.24
CA PHE A 42 1.47 -4.12 13.51
C PHE A 42 2.86 -4.68 13.87
N ALA A 43 3.46 -4.25 14.99
CA ALA A 43 4.77 -4.72 15.42
C ALA A 43 4.87 -6.25 15.51
N GLY A 44 6.03 -6.81 15.14
CA GLY A 44 6.28 -8.25 15.15
C GLY A 44 5.68 -9.05 13.99
N LYS A 45 4.84 -8.43 13.14
CA LYS A 45 4.35 -9.02 11.89
C LYS A 45 5.16 -8.56 10.70
N ARG A 46 5.20 -9.34 9.62
CA ARG A 46 5.57 -8.81 8.31
C ARG A 46 4.40 -8.01 7.75
N LYS A 47 4.69 -6.94 7.01
CA LYS A 47 3.63 -6.05 6.48
C LYS A 47 3.80 -5.88 4.98
N VAL A 48 2.73 -6.09 4.23
CA VAL A 48 2.65 -5.71 2.81
C VAL A 48 1.80 -4.44 2.74
N LEU A 49 2.44 -3.31 2.46
CA LEU A 49 1.76 -2.05 2.21
C LEU A 49 1.36 -2.04 0.73
N ASN A 50 0.12 -2.38 0.43
CA ASN A 50 -0.47 -2.27 -0.89
C ASN A 50 -1.09 -0.88 -1.04
N ILE A 51 -0.37 0.04 -1.68
CA ILE A 51 -0.73 1.44 -1.82
C ILE A 51 -1.32 1.68 -3.20
N PHE A 52 -2.48 2.31 -3.28
CA PHE A 52 -3.18 2.51 -4.56
C PHE A 52 -4.07 3.76 -4.59
N PRO A 53 -4.37 4.32 -5.78
CA PRO A 53 -5.09 5.59 -5.89
C PRO A 53 -6.49 5.56 -5.27
N SER A 54 -7.29 4.55 -5.62
CA SER A 54 -8.63 4.35 -5.09
C SER A 54 -9.08 2.90 -5.21
N VAL A 55 -9.75 2.39 -4.18
CA VAL A 55 -10.30 1.04 -4.12
C VAL A 55 -11.44 0.79 -5.12
N ASP A 56 -12.15 1.85 -5.52
CA ASP A 56 -13.30 1.79 -6.45
C ASP A 56 -12.86 1.64 -7.93
N THR A 57 -11.66 1.10 -8.19
CA THR A 57 -11.16 0.80 -9.55
C THR A 57 -10.80 -0.68 -9.72
N PRO A 58 -11.05 -1.30 -10.90
CA PRO A 58 -10.87 -2.74 -11.11
C PRO A 58 -9.45 -3.26 -10.80
N THR A 59 -8.42 -2.51 -11.18
CA THR A 59 -7.02 -2.87 -10.94
C THR A 59 -6.70 -2.93 -9.44
N CYS A 60 -7.22 -1.99 -8.65
CA CYS A 60 -7.02 -1.98 -7.21
C CYS A 60 -7.72 -3.16 -6.55
N ALA A 61 -8.96 -3.44 -6.93
CA ALA A 61 -9.70 -4.59 -6.41
C ALA A 61 -8.97 -5.92 -6.63
N THR A 62 -8.41 -6.13 -7.83
CA THR A 62 -7.61 -7.32 -8.15
C THR A 62 -6.38 -7.44 -7.26
N SER A 63 -5.66 -6.32 -7.03
CA SER A 63 -4.45 -6.33 -6.20
C SER A 63 -4.73 -6.75 -4.76
N VAL A 64 -5.84 -6.27 -4.19
CA VAL A 64 -6.25 -6.60 -2.83
C VAL A 64 -6.58 -8.10 -2.72
N ARG A 65 -7.30 -8.66 -3.69
CA ARG A 65 -7.66 -10.09 -3.72
C ARG A 65 -6.41 -10.98 -3.78
N LYS A 66 -5.48 -10.67 -4.68
CA LYS A 66 -4.24 -11.46 -4.87
C LYS A 66 -3.39 -11.47 -3.61
N PHE A 67 -3.11 -10.28 -3.06
CA PHE A 67 -2.34 -10.17 -1.83
C PHE A 67 -3.03 -10.86 -0.65
N ASN A 68 -4.36 -10.73 -0.49
CA ASN A 68 -5.07 -11.42 0.59
C ASN A 68 -4.94 -12.95 0.46
N ALA A 69 -5.20 -13.50 -0.72
CA ALA A 69 -5.14 -14.95 -0.95
C ALA A 69 -3.75 -15.51 -0.62
N GLN A 70 -2.69 -14.84 -1.08
CA GLN A 70 -1.32 -15.32 -0.95
C GLN A 70 -0.68 -14.99 0.41
N ALA A 71 -1.05 -13.87 1.04
CA ALA A 71 -0.55 -13.53 2.38
C ALA A 71 -1.13 -14.44 3.48
N ASN A 72 -2.32 -15.00 3.27
CA ASN A 72 -2.91 -15.99 4.18
C ASN A 72 -2.05 -17.25 4.32
N GLU A 73 -1.27 -17.58 3.30
CA GLU A 73 -0.36 -18.74 3.32
C GLU A 73 0.89 -18.51 4.19
N LEU A 74 1.21 -17.25 4.52
CA LEU A 74 2.48 -16.88 5.17
C LEU A 74 2.40 -16.82 6.70
N GLY A 75 1.21 -16.95 7.32
CA GLY A 75 0.99 -17.12 8.77
C GLY A 75 1.29 -15.90 9.66
N ASN A 76 2.40 -15.18 9.45
CA ASN A 76 2.81 -13.99 10.20
C ASN A 76 2.90 -12.72 9.34
N ALA A 77 2.02 -12.60 8.34
CA ALA A 77 1.94 -11.44 7.47
C ALA A 77 0.60 -10.71 7.62
N VAL A 78 0.61 -9.38 7.48
CA VAL A 78 -0.59 -8.56 7.36
C VAL A 78 -0.52 -7.72 6.07
N VAL A 79 -1.63 -7.67 5.34
CA VAL A 79 -1.75 -6.81 4.15
C VAL A 79 -2.43 -5.52 4.58
N LEU A 80 -1.74 -4.39 4.42
CA LEU A 80 -2.25 -3.04 4.67
C LEU A 80 -2.64 -2.42 3.33
N CYS A 81 -3.93 -2.29 3.07
CA CYS A 81 -4.45 -1.64 1.87
C CYS A 81 -4.63 -0.15 2.12
N ILE A 82 -3.83 0.68 1.44
CA ILE A 82 -3.69 2.10 1.75
C ILE A 82 -4.11 2.94 0.54
N SER A 83 -5.06 3.85 0.76
CA SER A 83 -5.50 4.83 -0.26
C SER A 83 -6.00 6.11 0.39
N ALA A 84 -6.27 7.13 -0.44
CA ALA A 84 -6.90 8.37 -0.01
C ALA A 84 -8.44 8.26 0.11
N ASP A 85 -9.03 7.09 -0.19
CA ASP A 85 -10.48 6.87 -0.06
C ASP A 85 -10.91 7.02 1.40
N LEU A 86 -12.15 7.47 1.63
CA LEU A 86 -12.70 7.47 2.97
C LEU A 86 -12.83 6.04 3.52
N PRO A 87 -12.66 5.82 4.84
CA PRO A 87 -12.79 4.50 5.46
C PRO A 87 -14.10 3.77 5.11
N PHE A 88 -15.18 4.51 4.85
CA PHE A 88 -16.48 3.96 4.48
C PHE A 88 -16.47 3.27 3.10
N ALA A 89 -15.74 3.83 2.12
CA ALA A 89 -15.61 3.24 0.79
C ALA A 89 -14.74 1.97 0.84
N GLN A 90 -13.63 2.03 1.59
CA GLN A 90 -12.77 0.87 1.82
C GLN A 90 -13.52 -0.25 2.56
N ALA A 91 -14.32 0.08 3.58
CA ALA A 91 -15.13 -0.88 4.32
C ALA A 91 -16.20 -1.54 3.45
N ARG A 92 -16.88 -0.78 2.58
CA ARG A 92 -17.84 -1.31 1.60
C ARG A 92 -17.18 -2.32 0.67
N PHE A 93 -15.96 -2.01 0.20
CA PHE A 93 -15.20 -2.92 -0.64
C PHE A 93 -14.85 -4.23 0.09
N CYS A 94 -14.18 -4.17 1.24
CA CYS A 94 -13.79 -5.38 1.97
C CYS A 94 -14.99 -6.22 2.44
N GLY A 95 -16.09 -5.57 2.86
CA GLY A 95 -17.32 -6.27 3.24
C GLY A 95 -17.94 -7.04 2.07
N SER A 96 -17.81 -6.54 0.84
CA SER A 96 -18.29 -7.25 -0.36
C SER A 96 -17.38 -8.40 -0.81
N GLU A 97 -16.10 -8.39 -0.39
CA GLU A 97 -15.06 -9.32 -0.85
C GLU A 97 -14.74 -10.43 0.16
N GLY A 98 -15.22 -10.34 1.41
CA GLY A 98 -15.00 -11.37 2.44
C GLY A 98 -13.54 -11.51 2.88
N LEU A 99 -12.78 -10.41 2.88
CA LEU A 99 -11.33 -10.43 3.14
C LEU A 99 -11.05 -10.17 4.62
N GLU A 100 -10.64 -11.20 5.37
CA GLU A 100 -10.43 -11.11 6.83
C GLU A 100 -9.02 -10.63 7.24
N ASN A 101 -8.01 -10.90 6.40
CA ASN A 101 -6.59 -10.66 6.73
C ASN A 101 -6.02 -9.38 6.11
N VAL A 102 -6.88 -8.58 5.47
CA VAL A 102 -6.55 -7.23 4.99
C VAL A 102 -6.96 -6.20 6.03
N LYS A 103 -6.11 -5.19 6.22
CA LYS A 103 -6.44 -3.98 6.98
C LYS A 103 -6.50 -2.79 6.04
N ASN A 104 -7.68 -2.20 5.96
CA ASN A 104 -7.89 -0.96 5.24
C ASN A 104 -7.42 0.21 6.08
N LEU A 105 -6.60 1.05 5.46
CA LEU A 105 -6.06 2.26 6.07
C LEU A 105 -6.27 3.42 5.09
N SER A 106 -6.92 4.47 5.55
CA SER A 106 -7.17 5.67 4.77
C SER A 106 -6.19 6.76 5.15
N SER A 107 -5.60 7.41 4.14
CA SER A 107 -4.73 8.57 4.32
C SER A 107 -5.49 9.91 4.35
N PHE A 108 -6.83 9.91 4.39
CA PHE A 108 -7.61 11.15 4.24
C PHE A 108 -7.35 12.22 5.33
N ARG A 109 -6.89 11.81 6.53
CA ARG A 109 -6.45 12.73 7.61
C ARG A 109 -4.92 12.85 7.72
N ALA A 110 -4.18 12.10 6.91
CA ALA A 110 -2.73 11.91 7.01
C ALA A 110 -2.09 12.24 5.65
N ALA A 111 -2.19 13.50 5.24
CA ALA A 111 -1.69 13.96 3.95
C ALA A 111 -0.17 13.74 3.80
N ASP A 112 0.55 13.80 4.92
CA ASP A 112 2.00 13.61 5.00
C ASP A 112 2.46 12.19 4.69
N PHE A 113 1.62 11.17 4.93
CA PHE A 113 1.94 9.77 4.58
C PHE A 113 2.39 9.65 3.12
N SER A 114 1.65 10.28 2.21
CA SER A 114 1.89 10.14 0.78
C SER A 114 3.23 10.73 0.35
N GLU A 115 3.68 11.82 0.99
CA GLU A 115 5.00 12.40 0.74
C GLU A 115 6.12 11.59 1.41
N HIS A 116 5.93 11.16 2.66
CA HIS A 116 6.91 10.35 3.39
C HIS A 116 7.19 9.00 2.73
N TYR A 117 6.17 8.43 2.09
CA TYR A 117 6.29 7.17 1.34
C TYR A 117 6.55 7.40 -0.15
N GLY A 118 6.73 8.63 -0.63
CA GLY A 118 7.09 8.87 -2.04
C GLY A 118 6.01 8.45 -3.05
N VAL A 119 4.75 8.57 -2.67
CA VAL A 119 3.56 8.16 -3.45
C VAL A 119 2.59 9.32 -3.69
N ALA A 120 2.92 10.55 -3.30
CA ALA A 120 2.03 11.70 -3.46
C ALA A 120 1.94 12.14 -4.94
N ILE A 121 0.80 11.90 -5.60
CA ILE A 121 0.57 12.41 -6.96
C ILE A 121 0.48 13.94 -6.91
N ALA A 122 1.43 14.60 -7.56
CA ALA A 122 1.65 16.04 -7.43
C ALA A 122 0.87 16.89 -8.45
N ASP A 123 0.51 16.30 -9.60
CA ASP A 123 -0.13 16.98 -10.71
C ASP A 123 -1.18 16.13 -11.44
N GLY A 124 -1.80 16.72 -12.46
CA GLY A 124 -2.82 16.06 -13.27
C GLY A 124 -4.17 15.81 -12.55
N PRO A 125 -5.06 15.02 -13.17
CA PRO A 125 -6.41 14.79 -12.67
C PRO A 125 -6.47 13.95 -11.39
N LEU A 126 -5.39 13.24 -11.05
CA LEU A 126 -5.30 12.39 -9.85
C LEU A 126 -4.53 13.07 -8.70
N LYS A 127 -4.22 14.37 -8.83
CA LYS A 127 -3.54 15.12 -7.77
C LYS A 127 -4.27 14.98 -6.43
N GLY A 128 -3.53 14.66 -5.38
CA GLY A 128 -4.06 14.42 -4.03
C GLY A 128 -4.40 12.96 -3.73
N LEU A 129 -4.32 12.07 -4.73
CA LEU A 129 -4.32 10.62 -4.52
C LEU A 129 -2.90 10.07 -4.36
N THR A 130 -2.81 8.81 -3.99
CA THR A 130 -1.55 8.06 -3.98
C THR A 130 -1.28 7.44 -5.35
N ALA A 131 -0.01 7.36 -5.73
CA ALA A 131 0.45 6.49 -6.81
C ALA A 131 0.29 5.03 -6.39
N ARG A 132 0.36 4.12 -7.37
CA ARG A 132 0.34 2.69 -7.08
C ARG A 132 1.75 2.22 -6.69
N ALA A 133 1.88 1.64 -5.52
CA ALA A 133 3.15 1.14 -5.01
C ALA A 133 2.95 -0.04 -4.06
N VAL A 134 3.98 -0.88 -3.94
CA VAL A 134 4.04 -1.96 -2.96
C VAL A 134 5.31 -1.82 -2.16
N VAL A 135 5.19 -1.83 -0.83
CA VAL A 135 6.33 -1.87 0.09
C VAL A 135 6.14 -3.05 1.03
N VAL A 136 7.15 -3.91 1.13
CA VAL A 136 7.12 -5.07 2.03
C VAL A 136 8.09 -4.86 3.16
N LEU A 137 7.63 -5.07 4.38
CA LEU A 137 8.38 -4.84 5.62
C LEU A 137 8.54 -6.14 6.41
N ASP A 138 9.69 -6.28 7.05
CA ASP A 138 9.93 -7.32 8.05
C ASP A 138 9.25 -7.01 9.41
N GLU A 139 9.45 -7.89 10.37
CA GLU A 139 8.92 -7.79 11.74
C GLU A 139 9.42 -6.54 12.48
N ASN A 140 10.57 -6.00 12.05
CA ASN A 140 11.27 -4.84 12.61
C ASN A 140 11.15 -3.59 11.70
N ASP A 141 10.16 -3.54 10.81
CA ASP A 141 9.89 -2.47 9.84
C ASP A 141 11.06 -2.11 8.92
N LYS A 142 11.96 -3.06 8.65
CA LYS A 142 12.96 -2.92 7.60
C LYS A 142 12.32 -3.26 6.25
N VAL A 143 12.60 -2.46 5.23
CA VAL A 143 12.09 -2.66 3.88
C VAL A 143 12.79 -3.86 3.23
N LEU A 144 12.00 -4.85 2.83
CA LEU A 144 12.44 -6.05 2.11
C LEU A 144 12.21 -5.92 0.60
N HIS A 145 11.13 -5.25 0.20
CA HIS A 145 10.78 -4.99 -1.18
C HIS A 145 10.14 -3.61 -1.32
N SER A 146 10.36 -2.96 -2.45
CA SER A 146 9.85 -1.63 -2.74
C SER A 146 9.66 -1.47 -4.25
N GLU A 147 8.43 -1.22 -4.66
CA GLU A 147 8.04 -1.05 -6.06
C GLU A 147 7.12 0.17 -6.19
N LEU A 148 7.52 1.13 -7.03
CA LEU A 148 6.62 2.16 -7.54
C LEU A 148 6.21 1.75 -8.96
N VAL A 149 4.91 1.51 -9.19
CA VAL A 149 4.44 1.04 -10.48
C VAL A 149 4.59 2.17 -11.51
N THR A 150 5.30 1.87 -12.60
CA THR A 150 5.66 2.86 -13.62
C THR A 150 4.46 3.41 -14.39
N GLU A 151 3.39 2.63 -14.54
CA GLU A 151 2.10 3.04 -15.11
C GLU A 151 0.99 2.78 -14.09
N ILE A 152 0.31 3.82 -13.61
CA ILE A 152 -0.67 3.76 -12.51
C ILE A 152 -1.83 2.78 -12.83
N ALA A 153 -2.18 2.62 -14.12
CA ALA A 153 -3.21 1.70 -14.57
C ALA A 153 -2.81 0.21 -14.51
N ASN A 154 -1.52 -0.10 -14.42
CA ASN A 154 -1.01 -1.46 -14.34
C ASN A 154 -1.09 -2.02 -12.91
N GLU A 155 -1.05 -3.34 -12.80
CA GLU A 155 -0.89 -4.05 -11.53
C GLU A 155 0.60 -4.07 -11.09
N PRO A 156 0.90 -4.17 -9.79
CA PRO A 156 2.27 -4.38 -9.29
C PRO A 156 2.74 -5.83 -9.55
N ASP A 157 4.03 -6.08 -9.34
CA ASP A 157 4.61 -7.43 -9.37
C ASP A 157 4.38 -8.17 -8.05
N TYR A 158 3.25 -8.88 -7.97
CA TYR A 158 2.87 -9.65 -6.79
C TYR A 158 3.88 -10.73 -6.42
N ASP A 159 4.44 -11.42 -7.42
CA ASP A 159 5.34 -12.54 -7.19
C ASP A 159 6.65 -12.04 -6.57
N ALA A 160 7.20 -10.92 -7.08
CA ALA A 160 8.37 -10.28 -6.50
C ALA A 160 8.13 -9.79 -5.06
N ALA A 161 6.98 -9.18 -4.79
CA ALA A 161 6.64 -8.71 -3.44
C ALA A 161 6.45 -9.85 -2.44
N LEU A 162 5.92 -11.00 -2.88
CA LEU A 162 5.66 -12.14 -2.01
C LEU A 162 6.86 -13.07 -1.85
N ALA A 163 7.76 -13.12 -2.83
CA ALA A 163 8.98 -13.92 -2.77
C ALA A 163 9.84 -13.55 -1.56
N VAL A 164 10.01 -12.24 -1.29
CA VAL A 164 10.81 -11.77 -0.15
C VAL A 164 10.22 -12.16 1.22
N LEU A 165 8.92 -12.43 1.29
CA LEU A 165 8.28 -12.93 2.51
C LEU A 165 8.52 -14.43 2.73
N LYS A 166 8.88 -15.19 1.70
CA LYS A 166 9.18 -16.62 1.80
C LYS A 166 10.66 -16.85 2.13
N GLU A 167 11.55 -16.04 1.58
CA GLU A 167 13.01 -16.18 1.79
C GLU A 167 13.43 -15.89 3.23
N ALA A 168 12.81 -14.93 3.90
CA ALA A 168 13.14 -14.59 5.28
C ALA A 168 12.62 -15.61 6.33
N LEU A 169 12.02 -16.74 5.90
CA LEU A 169 11.63 -17.86 6.79
C LEU A 169 12.69 -18.97 6.87
N GLN A 170 13.83 -18.82 6.20
CA GLN A 170 15.00 -19.71 6.30
C GLN A 170 16.04 -19.14 7.27
#